data_AF-A0A954HTU9-F1
#
_entry.id   AF-A0A954HTU9-F1
#
_cell.length_a   1.000
_cell.length_b   1.000
_cell.length_c   1.000
_cell.angle_alpha   90.00
_cell.angle_beta   90.00
_cell.angle_gamma   90.00
#
_symmetry.space_group_name_H-M   'P 1'
#
loop_
_entity.id
_entity.type
_entity.pdbx_description
1 polymer ?
#
loop_
_entity_poly.entity_id
_entity_poly.type
_entity_poly.pdbx_seq_one_letter_code
_entity_poly.pdbx_strand_id
1 'polypeptide(L)' 'MSGLSQNVVYVSLGIAALMALGAIADIATGALFGGQTAFDVMLVLSAGITIYMGVDCIRNSR' A
#
# COMPACT_ATOMS: atom_id res chain seq x y z
N MET A 1 -21.80 1.82 -0.30
CA MET A 1 -21.09 0.91 -1.25
C MET A 1 -21.78 -0.44 -1.29
N SER A 2 -21.68 -1.21 -2.37
CA SER A 2 -22.11 -2.62 -2.35
C SER A 2 -21.12 -3.44 -1.52
N GLY A 3 -21.56 -4.52 -0.86
CA GLY A 3 -20.68 -5.36 -0.03
C GLY A 3 -19.46 -5.90 -0.78
N LEU A 4 -19.60 -6.14 -2.10
CA LEU A 4 -18.49 -6.54 -2.96
C LEU A 4 -17.44 -5.43 -3.10
N SER A 5 -17.86 -4.19 -3.35
CA SER A 5 -16.95 -3.05 -3.51
C SER A 5 -16.18 -2.74 -2.22
N GLN A 6 -16.81 -2.94 -1.05
CA GLN A 6 -16.16 -2.72 0.24
C GLN A 6 -15.10 -3.79 0.52
N ASN A 7 -15.39 -5.06 0.21
CA ASN A 7 -14.41 -6.15 0.31
C ASN A 7 -13.19 -5.93 -0.57
N VAL A 8 -13.37 -5.43 -1.80
CA VAL A 8 -12.24 -5.11 -2.69
C VAL A 8 -11.34 -4.05 -2.07
N VAL A 9 -11.90 -2.97 -1.50
CA VAL A 9 -11.10 -1.92 -0.84
C VAL A 9 -10.32 -2.48 0.34
N TYR A 10 -10.92 -3.32 1.18
CA TYR A 10 -10.21 -3.95 2.30
C TYR A 10 -9.06 -4.85 1.86
N VAL A 11 -9.26 -5.64 0.79
CA VAL A 11 -8.19 -6.48 0.22
C VAL A 11 -7.07 -5.62 -0.36
N SER A 12 -7.41 -4.58 -1.12
CA SER A 12 -6.43 -3.64 -1.67
C SER A 12 -5.62 -2.94 -0.58
N LEU A 13 -6.25 -2.59 0.54
CA LEU A 13 -5.58 -1.99 1.69
C LEU A 13 -4.57 -2.96 2.33
N GLY A 14 -4.94 -4.24 2.44
CA GLY A 14 -4.06 -5.29 2.95
C GLY A 14 -2.84 -5.51 2.07
N ILE A 15 -3.02 -5.56 0.74
CA ILE A 15 -1.91 -5.69 -0.21
C ILE A 15 -1.00 -4.47 -0.17
N ALA A 16 -1.57 -3.25 -0.12
CA ALA A 16 -0.80 -2.02 -0.01
C ALA A 16 0.06 -1.97 1.26
N ALA A 17 -0.48 -2.43 2.40
CA ALA A 17 0.27 -2.52 3.65
C ALA A 17 1.43 -3.53 3.58
N LEU A 18 1.22 -4.69 2.94
CA LEU A 18 2.29 -5.67 2.71
C LEU A 18 3.39 -5.12 1.79
N MET A 19 3.00 -4.39 0.74
CA MET A 19 3.95 -3.74 -0.18
C MET A 19 4.75 -2.64 0.52
N ALA A 20 4.13 -1.84 1.38
CA ALA A 20 4.83 -0.83 2.18
C ALA A 20 5.86 -1.48 3.11
N LEU A 21 5.51 -2.57 3.78
CA LEU A 21 6.43 -3.33 4.64
C LEU A 21 7.58 -3.93 3.83
N GLY A 22 7.29 -4.49 2.64
CA GLY A 22 8.32 -5.01 1.74
C GLY A 22 9.30 -3.94 1.27
N ALA A 23 8.79 -2.76 0.89
CA ALA A 23 9.63 -1.64 0.47
C ALA A 23 10.45 -1.04 1.63
N ILE A 24 9.90 -0.98 2.85
CA ILE A 24 10.67 -0.57 4.05
C ILE A 24 11.75 -1.60 4.38
N ALA A 25 11.42 -2.90 4.31
CA ALA A 25 12.38 -3.97 4.51
C ALA A 25 13.50 -3.92 3.46
N ASP A 26 13.17 -3.56 2.22
CA ASP A 26 14.18 -3.40 1.19
C ASP A 26 15.05 -2.16 1.38
N ILE A 27 14.48 -1.02 1.80
CA ILE A 27 15.29 0.15 2.19
C ILE A 27 16.31 -0.21 3.28
N ALA A 28 15.93 -1.11 4.19
CA ALA A 28 16.79 -1.55 5.29
C ALA A 28 17.84 -2.60 4.88
N THR A 29 17.57 -3.43 3.86
CA THR A 29 18.40 -4.60 3.50
C THR A 29 19.08 -4.51 2.13
N GLY A 30 18.58 -3.63 1.25
CA GLY A 30 19.13 -3.30 -0.07
C GLY A 30 19.10 -4.43 -1.10
N ALA A 31 18.31 -5.49 -0.88
CA ALA A 31 18.44 -6.77 -1.58
C ALA A 31 17.20 -7.20 -2.41
N LEU A 32 16.01 -6.70 -2.11
CA LEU A 32 14.73 -7.14 -2.71
C LEU A 32 14.39 -6.43 -4.04
N PHE A 33 14.72 -5.15 -4.23
CA PHE A 33 14.46 -4.36 -5.46
C PHE A 33 15.75 -3.81 -6.11
N GLY A 34 16.84 -4.56 -6.01
CA GLY A 34 18.04 -4.33 -6.82
C GLY A 34 18.88 -3.10 -6.42
N GLY A 35 18.74 -2.62 -5.18
CA GLY A 35 19.55 -1.52 -4.62
C GLY A 35 19.21 -0.14 -5.19
N GLN A 36 18.15 -0.03 -5.99
CA GLN A 36 17.72 1.23 -6.57
C GLN A 36 16.68 1.90 -5.65
N THR A 37 17.20 2.51 -4.59
CA THR A 37 16.42 3.14 -3.50
C THR A 37 15.33 4.12 -3.96
N ALA A 38 15.46 4.70 -5.16
CA ALA A 38 14.44 5.54 -5.76
C ALA A 38 13.10 4.80 -5.99
N PHE A 39 13.15 3.52 -6.37
CA PHE A 39 11.94 2.71 -6.55
C PHE A 39 11.31 2.33 -5.22
N ASP A 40 12.10 2.08 -4.19
CA ASP A 40 11.58 1.75 -2.86
C ASP A 40 10.82 2.93 -2.25
N VAL A 41 11.35 4.14 -2.39
CA VAL A 41 10.67 5.36 -1.93
C VAL A 41 9.37 5.59 -2.71
N MET A 42 9.37 5.38 -4.04
CA MET A 42 8.16 5.44 -4.86
C MET A 42 7.11 4.41 -4.43
N LEU A 43 7.53 3.18 -4.09
CA LEU A 43 6.64 2.12 -3.62
C LEU A 43 6.02 2.44 -2.26
N VAL A 44 6.82 2.96 -1.31
CA VAL A 44 6.30 3.40 0.00
C VAL A 44 5.31 4.55 -0.15
N LEU A 45 5.62 5.55 -0.99
CA LEU A 45 4.73 6.68 -1.26
C LEU A 45 3.41 6.22 -1.91
N SER A 46 3.51 5.37 -2.93
CA SER A 46 2.35 4.79 -3.62
C SER A 46 1.46 3.99 -2.66
N ALA A 47 2.07 3.16 -1.80
CA ALA A 47 1.34 2.42 -0.78
C ALA A 47 0.66 3.36 0.23
N GLY A 48 1.33 4.44 0.65
CA GLY A 48 0.77 5.46 1.54
C GLY A 48 -0.47 6.14 0.95
N ILE A 49 -0.41 6.54 -0.33
CA ILE A 49 -1.56 7.15 -1.04
C ILE A 49 -2.70 6.15 -1.17
N THR A 50 -2.41 4.90 -1.50
CA THR A 50 -3.40 3.83 -1.66
C THR A 50 -4.12 3.54 -0.34
N ILE A 51 -3.38 3.48 0.78
CA ILE A 51 -3.96 3.30 2.11
C ILE A 51 -4.82 4.50 2.48
N TYR A 52 -4.32 5.73 2.25
CA TYR A 52 -5.07 6.96 2.56
C TYR A 52 -6.41 7.01 1.80
N MET A 53 -6.38 6.80 0.48
CA MET A 53 -7.58 6.78 -0.35
C MET A 53 -8.53 5.62 0.03
N GLY A 54 -7.98 4.44 0.33
CA GLY A 54 -8.79 3.30 0.74
C GLY A 54 -9.50 3.55 2.08
N VAL A 55 -8.84 4.18 3.05
CA VAL A 55 -9.46 4.58 4.33
C VAL A 55 -10.53 5.66 4.10
N ASP A 56 -10.29 6.61 3.20
CA ASP A 56 -11.27 7.66 2.87
C ASP A 56 -12.53 7.06 2.23
N CYS A 57 -12.39 6.13 1.29
CA CYS A 57 -13.50 5.36 0.71
C CYS A 57 -14.30 4.59 1.78
N ILE A 58 -13.62 3.97 2.75
CA ILE A 58 -14.28 3.25 3.85
C ILE A 58 -15.01 4.23 4.78
N ARG A 59 -14.40 5.37 5.11
CA ARG A 59 -15.01 6.40 5.96
C ARG A 59 -16.24 7.03 5.31
N ASN A 60 -16.16 7.34 4.02
CA ASN A 60 -17.27 7.93 3.27
C ASN A 60 -18.42 6.94 3.00
N SER A 61 -18.15 5.63 3.06
CA SER A 61 -19.19 4.62 2.91
C SER A 61 -19.88 4.22 4.21
N ARG A 62 -19.49 4.79 5.35
CA ARG A 62 -20.09 4.57 6.67
C ARG A 62 -21.11 5.65 6.97
#